data_AF-A0A7Y2M0Y3-F1
#
_entry.id   AF-A0A7Y2M0Y3-F1
#
_cell.length_a   1.000
_cell.length_b   1.000
_cell.length_c   1.000
_cell.angle_alpha   90.00
_cell.angle_beta   90.00
_cell.angle_gamma   90.00
#
_symmetry.space_group_name_H-M   'P 1'
#
loop_
_entity.id
_entity.type
_entity.pdbx_description
1 polymer ?
#
loop_
_entity_poly.entity_id
_entity_poly.type
_entity_poly.pdbx_seq_one_letter_code
_entity_poly.pdbx_strand_id
1 'polypeptide(L)'
;MANINVTYGDMKAAGGQLIAGKGVLEDKLNELQRLIGDLVASGFVTDSASGAFHESYTQFTTGATQTIGGLQGLSDFLNAAADALSDTDTQLASAIRS
;
A
#
# COMPACT_ATOMS: atom_id res chain seq x y z
N MET A 1 -6.59 -4.81 -28.04
CA MET A 1 -6.69 -5.49 -26.72
C MET A 1 -5.31 -5.99 -26.39
N ALA A 2 -4.62 -5.36 -25.43
CA ALA A 2 -3.30 -5.82 -25.01
C ALA A 2 -3.49 -7.14 -24.27
N ASN A 3 -3.11 -8.26 -24.89
CA ASN A 3 -2.85 -9.48 -24.15
C ASN A 3 -1.63 -9.16 -23.29
N ILE A 4 -1.87 -8.70 -22.06
CA ILE A 4 -0.79 -8.50 -21.11
C ILE A 4 -0.33 -9.92 -20.76
N ASN A 5 0.73 -10.38 -21.44
CA ASN A 5 1.52 -11.51 -21.00
C ASN A 5 2.25 -11.07 -19.74
N VAL A 6 1.53 -11.05 -18.61
CA VAL A 6 2.12 -10.80 -17.30
C VAL A 6 2.98 -12.03 -16.99
N THR A 7 4.30 -11.86 -16.96
CA THR A 7 5.22 -12.92 -16.53
C THR A 7 5.26 -12.98 -15.01
N TYR A 8 5.76 -14.09 -14.44
CA TYR A 8 6.00 -14.19 -12.99
C TYR A 8 6.88 -13.06 -12.47
N GLY A 9 7.85 -12.63 -13.29
CA GLY A 9 8.73 -11.50 -13.01
C GLY A 9 7.97 -10.19 -12.91
N ASP A 10 7.03 -9.94 -13.83
CA ASP A 10 6.22 -8.72 -13.83
C ASP A 10 5.31 -8.64 -12.59
N MET A 11 4.73 -9.77 -12.16
CA MET A 11 3.92 -9.84 -10.94
C MET A 11 4.74 -9.50 -9.70
N LYS A 12 5.94 -10.10 -9.56
CA LYS A 12 6.84 -9.83 -8.43
C LYS A 12 7.35 -8.39 -8.46
N ALA A 13 7.68 -7.86 -9.63
CA ALA A 13 8.09 -6.47 -9.80
C ALA A 13 6.97 -5.49 -9.39
N ALA A 14 5.73 -5.74 -9.84
CA ALA A 14 4.57 -4.96 -9.45
C ALA A 14 4.31 -5.02 -7.93
N GLY A 15 4.39 -6.21 -7.33
CA GLY A 15 4.31 -6.37 -5.87
C GLY A 15 5.36 -5.53 -5.13
N GLY A 16 6.61 -5.58 -5.57
CA GLY A 16 7.69 -4.75 -5.03
C GLY A 16 7.42 -3.24 -5.15
N GLN A 17 6.88 -2.79 -6.28
CA GLN A 17 6.50 -1.39 -6.47
C GLN A 17 5.37 -0.96 -5.53
N LEU A 18 4.39 -1.83 -5.24
CA LEU A 18 3.33 -1.55 -4.28
C LEU A 18 3.88 -1.37 -2.86
N ILE A 19 4.85 -2.20 -2.45
CA ILE A 19 5.51 -2.07 -1.14
C ILE A 19 6.33 -0.79 -1.05
N ALA A 20 7.10 -0.46 -2.09
CA ALA A 20 7.86 0.78 -2.13
C ALA A 20 6.92 2.01 -2.06
N GLY A 21 5.84 2.00 -2.85
CA GLY A 21 4.83 3.05 -2.85
C GLY A 21 4.12 3.18 -1.50
N LYS A 22 3.80 2.05 -0.85
CA LYS A 22 3.25 2.02 0.52
C LYS A 22 4.14 2.79 1.50
N GLY A 23 5.45 2.48 1.53
CA GLY A 23 6.39 3.16 2.42
C GLY A 23 6.43 4.68 2.18
N VAL A 24 6.50 5.11 0.93
CA VAL A 24 6.47 6.55 0.57
C VAL A 24 5.18 7.23 1.05
N LEU A 25 4.03 6.56 0.92
CA LEU A 25 2.75 7.08 1.39
C LEU A 25 2.67 7.15 2.92
N GLU A 26 3.16 6.14 3.62
CA GLU A 26 3.24 6.13 5.10
C GLU A 26 4.12 7.28 5.61
N ASP A 27 5.30 7.45 5.03
CA ASP A 27 6.22 8.53 5.37
C ASP A 27 5.57 9.90 5.17
N LYS A 28 4.89 10.09 4.02
CA LYS A 28 4.22 11.36 3.73
C LYS A 28 3.05 11.63 4.67
N LEU A 29 2.28 10.59 5.02
CA LEU A 29 1.18 10.72 5.96
C LEU A 29 1.68 11.13 7.35
N ASN A 30 2.78 10.53 7.81
CA ASN A 30 3.42 10.86 9.09
C ASN A 30 3.96 12.29 9.11
N GLU A 31 4.58 12.75 8.01
CA GLU A 31 5.06 14.13 7.86
C GLU A 31 3.90 15.14 8.02
N LEU A 32 2.80 14.91 7.32
CA LEU A 32 1.61 15.77 7.41
C LEU A 32 1.02 15.74 8.81
N GLN A 33 1.01 14.57 9.48
CA GLN A 33 0.47 14.44 10.81
C GLN A 33 1.27 15.25 11.83
N ARG A 34 2.60 15.25 11.72
CA ARG A 34 3.46 16.11 12.52
C ARG A 34 3.19 17.59 12.28
N LEU A 35 3.10 18.02 11.02
CA LEU A 35 2.84 19.42 10.67
C LEU A 35 1.53 19.92 11.31
N ILE A 36 0.46 19.14 11.20
CA ILE A 36 -0.82 19.50 11.80
C ILE A 36 -0.75 19.48 13.33
N GLY A 37 -0.09 18.48 13.92
CA GLY A 37 0.17 18.43 15.37
C GLY A 37 0.90 19.67 15.88
N ASP A 38 1.94 20.09 15.18
CA ASP A 38 2.74 21.28 15.52
C ASP A 38 1.90 22.58 15.40
N LEU A 39 1.06 22.70 14.37
CA LEU A 39 0.17 23.85 14.20
C LEU A 39 -0.87 23.94 15.32
N VAL A 40 -1.51 22.83 15.67
CA VAL A 40 -2.48 22.77 16.78
C VAL A 40 -1.79 23.09 18.11
N ALA A 41 -0.59 22.54 18.35
CA ALA A 41 0.19 22.81 19.56
C ALA A 41 0.69 24.27 19.66
N SER A 42 0.99 24.91 18.53
CA SER A 42 1.46 26.30 18.45
C SER A 42 0.37 27.35 18.74
N GLY A 43 -0.88 26.92 18.97
CA GLY A 43 -1.96 27.83 19.32
C GLY A 43 -2.70 28.43 18.13
N PHE A 44 -2.73 27.74 16.97
CA PHE A 44 -3.60 28.08 15.82
C PHE A 44 -5.12 27.99 16.15
N VAL A 45 -5.49 27.95 17.42
CA VAL A 45 -6.72 27.37 17.92
C VAL A 45 -7.57 28.43 18.63
N THR A 46 -8.71 28.77 18.02
CA THR A 46 -9.89 29.32 18.72
C THR A 46 -10.77 28.16 19.23
N ASP A 47 -11.38 28.31 20.41
CA ASP A 47 -11.87 27.25 21.33
C ASP A 47 -12.79 26.13 20.77
N SER A 48 -13.39 26.27 19.59
CA SER A 48 -14.34 25.28 19.04
C SER A 48 -13.97 24.71 17.67
N ALA A 49 -13.38 25.52 16.77
CA ALA A 49 -13.06 25.09 15.41
C ALA A 49 -11.85 24.13 15.34
N SER A 50 -10.92 24.28 16.29
CA SER A 50 -9.70 23.48 16.40
C SER A 50 -9.93 22.03 16.80
N GLY A 51 -10.85 21.77 17.73
CA GLY A 51 -11.18 20.43 18.19
C GLY A 51 -11.81 19.61 17.07
N ALA A 52 -12.77 20.21 16.36
CA ALA A 52 -13.41 19.58 15.19
C ALA A 52 -12.39 19.32 14.06
N PHE A 53 -11.47 20.24 13.81
CA PHE A 53 -10.40 20.04 12.84
C PHE A 53 -9.46 18.90 13.25
N HIS A 54 -9.03 18.86 14.51
CA HIS A 54 -8.15 17.80 15.02
C HIS A 54 -8.81 16.41 14.94
N GLU A 55 -10.09 16.31 15.29
CA GLU A 55 -10.86 15.08 15.18
C GLU A 55 -10.99 14.63 13.71
N SER A 56 -11.39 15.54 12.82
CA SER A 56 -11.50 15.26 11.38
C SER A 56 -10.17 14.80 10.79
N TYR A 57 -9.07 15.45 11.18
CA TYR A 57 -7.75 15.08 10.72
C TYR A 57 -7.31 13.70 11.23
N THR A 58 -7.61 13.39 12.50
CA THR A 58 -7.32 12.06 13.09
C THR A 58 -8.11 10.94 12.39
N GLN A 59 -9.38 11.19 12.06
CA GLN A 59 -10.19 10.26 11.28
C GLN A 59 -9.61 10.05 9.88
N PHE A 60 -9.19 11.13 9.22
CA PHE A 60 -8.52 11.06 7.93
C PHE A 60 -7.24 10.23 7.99
N THR A 61 -6.32 10.50 8.93
CA THR A 61 -5.06 9.76 9.03
C THR A 61 -5.29 8.28 9.34
N THR A 62 -6.30 7.95 10.13
CA THR A 62 -6.67 6.56 10.44
C THR A 62 -7.14 5.83 9.18
N GLY A 63 -8.08 6.42 8.43
CA GLY A 63 -8.59 5.82 7.19
C GLY A 63 -7.51 5.73 6.09
N ALA A 64 -6.66 6.75 5.98
CA ALA A 64 -5.53 6.74 5.06
C ALA A 64 -4.54 5.63 5.41
N THR A 65 -4.17 5.46 6.68
CA THR A 65 -3.29 4.37 7.14
C THR A 65 -3.84 3.00 6.80
N GLN A 66 -5.15 2.78 7.03
CA GLN A 66 -5.81 1.52 6.67
C GLN A 66 -5.78 1.28 5.15
N THR A 67 -6.07 2.31 4.36
CA THR A 67 -6.07 2.22 2.90
C THR A 67 -4.67 1.91 2.36
N ILE A 68 -3.65 2.61 2.85
CA ILE A 68 -2.24 2.40 2.48
C ILE A 68 -1.78 1.00 2.91
N GLY A 69 -2.18 0.54 4.10
CA GLY A 69 -1.93 -0.82 4.57
C GLY A 69 -2.48 -1.90 3.63
N GLY A 70 -3.60 -1.63 2.94
CA GLY A 70 -4.16 -2.52 1.93
C GLY A 70 -3.23 -2.83 0.76
N LEU A 71 -2.24 -1.96 0.46
CA LEU A 71 -1.23 -2.21 -0.56
C LEU A 71 -0.34 -3.43 -0.23
N GLN A 72 -0.15 -3.74 1.05
CA GLN A 72 0.56 -4.95 1.47
C GLN A 72 -0.17 -6.21 0.96
N GLY A 73 -1.49 -6.28 1.19
CA GLY A 73 -2.28 -7.44 0.77
C GLY A 73 -2.30 -7.62 -0.76
N LEU A 74 -2.29 -6.52 -1.52
CA LEU A 74 -2.17 -6.57 -2.98
C LEU A 74 -0.80 -7.09 -3.44
N SER A 75 0.28 -6.65 -2.79
CA SER A 75 1.62 -7.18 -3.05
C SER A 75 1.70 -8.68 -2.73
N ASP A 76 1.17 -9.10 -1.58
CA ASP A 76 1.18 -10.50 -1.16
C ASP A 76 0.41 -11.38 -2.14
N PHE A 77 -0.73 -10.90 -2.62
CA PHE A 77 -1.51 -11.57 -3.66
C PHE A 77 -0.71 -11.76 -4.95
N LEU A 78 -0.04 -10.71 -5.45
CA LEU A 78 0.75 -10.79 -6.67
C LEU A 78 1.92 -11.77 -6.54
N ASN A 79 2.60 -11.78 -5.39
CA ASN A 79 3.69 -12.73 -5.13
C ASN A 79 3.17 -14.17 -5.08
N ALA A 80 2.09 -14.43 -4.33
CA ALA A 80 1.51 -15.76 -4.20
C ALA A 80 1.01 -16.29 -5.56
N ALA A 81 0.40 -15.44 -6.36
CA ALA A 81 -0.04 -15.83 -7.70
C ALA A 81 1.14 -16.12 -8.65
N ALA A 82 2.23 -15.36 -8.56
CA ALA A 82 3.45 -15.63 -9.33
C ALA A 82 4.06 -16.99 -8.96
N ASP A 83 4.14 -17.31 -7.67
CA ASP A 83 4.70 -18.57 -7.18
C ASP A 83 3.82 -19.77 -7.60
N ALA A 84 2.49 -19.67 -7.41
CA ALA A 84 1.57 -20.74 -7.79
C ALA A 84 1.59 -21.07 -9.29
N LEU A 85 1.69 -20.03 -10.14
CA LEU A 85 1.77 -20.25 -11.58
C LEU A 85 3.13 -20.83 -12.00
N SER A 86 4.23 -20.41 -11.36
CA SER A 86 5.57 -20.97 -11.59
C SER A 86 5.66 -22.45 -11.22
N ASP A 87 5.05 -22.83 -10.09
CA ASP A 87 4.99 -24.22 -9.64
C ASP A 87 4.15 -25.08 -10.59
N THR A 88 3.04 -24.54 -11.08
CA THR A 88 2.16 -25.22 -12.04
C THR A 88 2.91 -25.47 -13.36
N ASP A 89 3.63 -24.47 -13.89
CA ASP A 89 4.41 -24.62 -15.12
C ASP A 89 5.52 -25.68 -14.97
N THR A 90 6.21 -25.69 -13.83
CA THR A 90 7.24 -26.68 -13.52
C THR A 90 6.68 -28.11 -13.49
N GLN A 91 5.48 -28.29 -12.93
CA GLN A 91 4.80 -29.58 -12.90
C GLN A 91 4.39 -30.04 -14.30
N LEU A 92 3.80 -29.17 -15.12
CA LEU A 92 3.42 -29.47 -16.50
C LEU A 92 4.65 -29.84 -17.35
N ALA A 93 5.74 -29.10 -17.21
CA ALA A 93 7.00 -29.40 -17.89
C ALA A 93 7.62 -30.74 -17.46
N SER A 94 7.36 -31.17 -16.22
CA SER A 94 7.81 -32.46 -15.72
C SER A 94 6.94 -33.61 -16.26
N ALA A 95 5.63 -33.42 -16.32
CA ALA A 95 4.68 -34.41 -16.83
C ALA A 95 4.81 -34.69 -18.34
N ILE A 96 5.27 -33.73 -19.13
CA ILE A 96 5.55 -33.93 -20.57
C ILE A 96 6.89 -34.65 -20.79
N ARG A 97 7.83 -34.56 -19.83
CA ARG A 97 9.14 -35.20 -19.91
C ARG A 97 9.16 -36.64 -19.37
N SER A 98 8.08 -37.09 -18.75
CA SER A 98 7.86 -38.47 -18.29
C SER A 98 7.11 -39.30 -19.32
#